data_AF-A0A535AGA8-F1
#
_entry.id   AF-A0A535AGA8-F1
#
_cell.length_a   1.000
_cell.length_b   1.000
_cell.length_c   1.000
_cell.angle_alpha   90.00
_cell.angle_beta   90.00
_cell.angle_gamma   90.00
#
_symmetry.space_group_name_H-M   'P 1'
#
loop_
_entity.id
_entity.type
_entity.pdbx_description
1 polymer ?
#
loop_
_entity_poly.entity_id
_entity_poly.type
_entity_poly.pdbx_seq_one_letter_code
_entity_poly.pdbx_strand_id
1 'polypeptide(L)'
;MQQEGLIPPWLLPAVIGLAALLLLLAILWFVVLKPSISSAAKDAVAPQTSSLQQQVNTLKAANPTPATGGGGGATGPNPVKGDVWSSRLAVNSQATPAQLESAITVPQGGGLAVTDLVFENPTGNSGTIYLVRRETNKPDQVLLVLRLENFRDLDFHFVTPLVFKESQTMTLSCSPDPAGSLCNASVYYSGYFKNPPSS
;
A
#
# COMPACT_ATOMS: atom_id res chain seq x y z
N MET A 1 27.36 21.14 65.14
CA MET A 1 26.70 20.71 63.90
C MET A 1 26.09 19.34 64.16
N GLN A 2 24.83 19.28 64.58
CA GLN A 2 24.10 18.01 64.78
C GLN A 2 23.33 17.75 63.49
N GLN A 3 23.69 16.69 62.78
CA GLN A 3 23.03 16.28 61.56
C GLN A 3 21.94 15.29 61.97
N GLU A 4 20.72 15.79 62.19
CA GLU A 4 19.57 14.92 62.45
C GLU A 4 19.31 14.06 61.21
N GLY A 5 19.19 12.75 61.43
CA GLY A 5 18.98 11.77 60.37
C GLY A 5 17.73 12.10 59.57
N LEU A 6 17.91 12.36 58.27
CA LEU A 6 16.90 12.79 57.29
C LEU A 6 15.79 11.76 57.00
N ILE A 7 15.64 10.70 57.79
CA ILE A 7 14.66 9.63 57.52
C ILE A 7 13.57 9.65 58.60
N PRO A 8 12.35 10.12 58.27
CA PRO A 8 11.23 10.10 59.18
C PRO A 8 10.85 8.65 59.55
N PRO A 9 10.51 8.37 60.82
CA PRO A 9 10.20 7.01 61.28
C PRO A 9 8.96 6.37 60.60
N TRP A 10 8.12 7.17 59.93
CA TRP A 10 6.95 6.70 59.18
C TRP A 10 7.25 6.28 57.75
N LEU A 11 8.43 6.61 57.20
CA LEU A 11 8.75 6.35 55.79
C LEU A 11 8.87 4.85 55.50
N LEU A 12 9.52 4.11 56.38
CA LEU A 12 9.74 2.68 56.20
C LEU A 12 8.43 1.86 56.16
N PRO A 13 7.47 2.03 57.10
CA PRO A 13 6.18 1.33 57.00
C PRO A 13 5.36 1.78 55.78
N ALA A 14 5.46 3.05 55.36
CA ALA A 14 4.77 3.53 54.15
C ALA A 14 5.30 2.87 52.87
N VAL A 15 6.63 2.71 52.74
CA VAL A 15 7.25 2.03 51.59
C VAL A 15 6.85 0.55 51.55
N ILE A 16 6.81 -0.13 52.71
CA ILE A 16 6.35 -1.52 52.79
C ILE A 16 4.88 -1.65 52.37
N GLY A 17 4.02 -0.73 52.85
CA GLY A 17 2.61 -0.70 52.46
C GLY A 17 2.41 -0.49 50.95
N LEU A 18 3.17 0.42 50.35
CA LEU A 18 3.15 0.65 48.91
C LEU A 18 3.60 -0.60 48.13
N ALA A 19 4.68 -1.24 48.56
CA ALA A 19 5.19 -2.45 47.91
C ALA A 19 4.17 -3.60 47.97
N ALA A 20 3.49 -3.77 49.12
CA ALA A 20 2.42 -4.76 49.27
C ALA A 20 1.23 -4.47 48.34
N LEU A 21 0.82 -3.20 48.22
CA LEU A 21 -0.26 -2.80 47.32
C LEU A 21 0.08 -3.08 45.85
N LEU A 22 1.31 -2.76 45.42
CA LEU A 22 1.78 -3.02 44.05
C LEU A 22 1.81 -4.52 43.74
N LEU A 23 2.22 -5.35 44.70
CA LEU A 23 2.17 -6.80 44.57
C LEU A 23 0.73 -7.32 44.41
N LEU A 24 -0.22 -6.82 45.20
CA LEU A 24 -1.63 -7.19 45.09
C LEU A 24 -2.22 -6.81 43.73
N LEU A 25 -1.90 -5.62 43.22
CA LEU A 25 -2.35 -5.17 41.90
C LEU A 25 -1.75 -6.03 40.78
N ALA A 26 -0.47 -6.42 40.89
CA ALA A 26 0.15 -7.32 39.93
C ALA A 26 -0.52 -8.70 39.93
N ILE A 27 -0.81 -9.27 41.11
CA ILE A 27 -1.54 -10.54 41.23
C ILE A 27 -2.93 -10.42 40.59
N LEU A 28 -3.67 -9.36 40.90
CA LEU A 28 -5.00 -9.12 40.33
C LEU A 28 -4.96 -9.02 38.79
N TRP A 29 -3.97 -8.31 38.25
CA TRP A 29 -3.74 -8.20 36.81
C TRP A 29 -3.54 -9.57 36.14
N PHE A 30 -2.65 -10.40 36.69
CA PHE A 30 -2.29 -11.68 36.07
C PHE A 30 -3.35 -12.78 36.28
N VAL A 31 -4.05 -12.78 37.41
CA VAL A 31 -5.03 -13.83 37.76
C VAL A 31 -6.41 -13.55 37.20
N VAL A 32 -6.85 -12.29 37.14
CA VAL A 32 -8.24 -11.95 36.77
C VAL A 32 -8.30 -11.23 35.42
N LEU A 33 -7.58 -10.13 35.28
CA LEU A 33 -7.78 -9.23 34.14
C LEU A 33 -7.20 -9.78 32.83
N LYS A 34 -5.96 -10.26 32.85
CA LYS A 34 -5.30 -10.86 31.68
C LYS A 34 -6.06 -12.06 31.09
N PRO A 35 -6.49 -13.08 31.88
CA PRO A 35 -7.23 -14.21 31.31
C PRO A 35 -8.62 -13.81 30.78
N SER A 36 -9.29 -12.84 31.40
CA SER A 36 -10.61 -12.37 30.94
C SER A 36 -10.52 -11.67 29.57
N ILE A 37 -9.51 -10.83 29.35
CA ILE A 37 -9.28 -10.17 28.04
C ILE A 37 -8.87 -11.19 26.97
N SER A 38 -8.02 -12.16 27.31
CA SER A 38 -7.59 -13.19 26.35
C SER A 38 -8.74 -14.10 25.92
N SER A 39 -9.69 -14.39 26.81
CA SER A 39 -10.86 -15.21 26.49
C SER A 39 -11.82 -14.46 25.57
N ALA A 40 -12.13 -13.19 25.88
CA ALA A 40 -12.99 -12.36 25.02
C ALA A 40 -12.41 -12.15 23.60
N ALA A 41 -11.10 -12.00 23.47
CA ALA A 41 -10.44 -11.89 22.17
C ALA A 41 -10.47 -13.22 21.37
N LYS A 42 -10.34 -14.36 22.04
CA LYS A 42 -10.41 -15.69 21.40
C LYS A 42 -11.82 -16.04 20.96
N ASP A 43 -12.83 -15.73 21.79
CA ASP A 43 -14.24 -16.01 21.48
C ASP A 43 -14.75 -15.20 20.29
N ALA A 44 -14.23 -13.99 20.08
CA ALA A 44 -14.55 -13.16 18.92
C ALA A 44 -14.03 -13.75 17.58
N VAL A 45 -12.98 -14.58 17.62
CA VAL A 45 -12.31 -15.12 16.42
C VAL A 45 -12.66 -16.60 16.18
N ALA A 46 -13.05 -17.34 17.22
CA ALA A 46 -13.50 -18.74 17.15
C ALA A 46 -14.60 -19.04 16.09
N PRO A 47 -15.64 -18.19 15.90
CA PRO A 47 -16.63 -18.47 14.86
C PRO A 47 -16.08 -18.29 13.43
N GLN A 48 -15.04 -17.47 13.24
CA GLN A 48 -14.41 -17.25 11.93
C GLN A 48 -13.46 -18.39 11.56
N THR A 49 -12.71 -18.96 12.51
CA THR A 49 -11.83 -20.10 12.24
C THR A 49 -12.60 -21.38 11.95
N SER A 50 -13.76 -21.57 12.59
CA SER A 50 -14.61 -22.75 12.37
C SER A 50 -15.22 -22.78 10.97
N SER A 51 -15.68 -21.62 10.47
CA SER A 51 -16.23 -21.51 9.11
C SER A 51 -15.15 -21.64 8.03
N LEU A 52 -13.95 -21.10 8.27
CA LEU A 52 -12.78 -21.28 7.42
C LEU A 52 -12.33 -22.75 7.36
N GLN A 53 -12.31 -23.45 8.49
CA GLN A 53 -11.92 -24.87 8.53
C GLN A 53 -12.92 -25.76 7.78
N GLN A 54 -14.21 -25.45 7.86
CA GLN A 54 -15.24 -26.14 7.07
C GLN A 54 -15.09 -25.89 5.57
N GLN A 55 -14.79 -24.65 5.16
CA GLN A 55 -14.48 -24.34 3.75
C GLN A 55 -13.21 -25.03 3.24
N VAL A 56 -12.17 -25.13 4.06
CA VAL A 56 -10.94 -25.86 3.70
C VAL A 56 -11.20 -27.35 3.54
N ASN A 57 -12.04 -27.93 4.41
CA ASN A 57 -12.38 -29.35 4.34
C ASN A 57 -13.27 -29.68 3.14
N THR A 58 -14.21 -28.81 2.75
CA THR A 58 -14.99 -28.97 1.52
C THR A 58 -14.14 -28.80 0.27
N LEU A 59 -13.15 -27.90 0.27
CA LEU A 59 -12.18 -27.73 -0.83
C LEU A 59 -11.21 -28.91 -0.96
N LYS A 60 -10.83 -29.58 0.14
CA LYS A 60 -9.98 -30.79 0.11
C LYS A 60 -10.72 -32.05 -0.38
N ALA A 61 -12.03 -32.13 -0.19
CA ALA A 61 -12.84 -33.29 -0.60
C ALA A 61 -13.23 -33.25 -2.09
N ALA A 62 -13.25 -32.08 -2.70
CA ALA A 62 -13.40 -31.92 -4.14
C ALA A 62 -12.01 -32.05 -4.78
N ASN A 63 -11.67 -33.22 -5.32
CA ASN A 63 -10.40 -33.52 -5.98
C ASN A 63 -10.15 -32.51 -7.14
N PRO A 64 -9.34 -31.44 -6.97
CA PRO A 64 -9.14 -30.47 -8.03
C PRO A 64 -8.06 -31.04 -8.94
N THR A 65 -8.39 -31.21 -10.22
CA THR A 65 -7.39 -31.19 -11.30
C THR A 65 -6.42 -30.03 -11.04
N PRO A 66 -5.09 -30.21 -11.20
CA PRO A 66 -4.14 -29.17 -10.87
C PRO A 66 -4.40 -27.93 -11.72
N ALA A 67 -5.05 -26.94 -11.12
CA ALA A 67 -5.13 -25.61 -11.65
C ALA A 67 -3.72 -25.03 -11.56
N THR A 68 -3.12 -24.77 -12.72
CA THR A 68 -1.92 -23.93 -12.85
C THR A 68 -2.12 -22.63 -12.08
N GLY A 69 -1.41 -22.49 -10.96
CA GLY A 69 -1.01 -21.23 -10.33
C GLY A 69 -2.05 -20.12 -10.26
N GLY A 70 -3.23 -20.38 -9.69
CA GLY A 70 -4.12 -19.32 -9.23
C GLY A 70 -3.76 -18.93 -7.79
N GLY A 71 -2.75 -18.08 -7.63
CA GLY A 71 -2.45 -17.47 -6.33
C GLY A 71 -3.65 -16.64 -5.88
N GLY A 72 -4.42 -17.16 -4.92
CA GLY A 72 -5.41 -16.39 -4.19
C GLY A 72 -4.70 -15.35 -3.33
N GLY A 73 -4.61 -14.11 -3.81
CA GLY A 73 -4.05 -13.00 -3.07
C GLY A 73 -4.24 -11.68 -3.82
N ALA A 74 -5.14 -10.83 -3.32
CA ALA A 74 -5.22 -9.37 -3.48
C ALA A 74 -5.05 -8.71 -4.86
N THR A 75 -4.83 -9.43 -5.95
CA THR A 75 -4.68 -8.85 -7.28
C THR A 75 -6.07 -8.61 -7.87
N GLY A 76 -6.33 -7.39 -8.35
CA GLY A 76 -7.54 -7.07 -9.07
C GLY A 76 -7.78 -8.01 -10.27
N PRO A 77 -8.98 -8.00 -10.88
CA PRO A 77 -9.27 -8.79 -12.08
C PRO A 77 -8.14 -8.70 -13.11
N ASN A 78 -7.83 -9.80 -13.80
CA ASN A 78 -6.92 -9.80 -14.97
C ASN A 78 -7.73 -9.82 -16.28
N PRO A 79 -8.36 -8.69 -16.68
CA PRO A 79 -9.21 -8.64 -17.88
C PRO A 79 -8.41 -8.75 -19.18
N VAL A 80 -7.09 -8.51 -19.12
CA VAL A 80 -6.21 -8.53 -20.30
C VAL A 80 -5.60 -9.90 -20.56
N LYS A 81 -5.72 -10.86 -19.62
CA LYS A 81 -5.11 -12.21 -19.69
C LYS A 81 -3.61 -12.14 -19.95
N GLY A 82 -2.95 -11.17 -19.31
CA GLY A 82 -1.50 -10.99 -19.37
C GLY A 82 -0.80 -11.60 -18.16
N ASP A 83 0.53 -11.63 -18.20
CA ASP A 83 1.37 -12.02 -17.07
C ASP A 83 1.52 -10.85 -16.10
N VAL A 84 1.94 -11.16 -14.85
CA VAL A 84 2.25 -10.13 -13.87
C VAL A 84 3.35 -9.21 -14.41
N TRP A 85 3.15 -7.91 -14.24
CA TRP A 85 4.06 -6.90 -14.76
C TRP A 85 4.15 -5.72 -13.81
N SER A 86 5.34 -5.13 -13.75
CA SER A 86 5.59 -3.87 -13.05
C SER A 86 6.66 -3.08 -13.77
N SER A 87 6.51 -1.77 -13.79
CA SER A 87 7.54 -0.88 -14.34
C SER A 87 7.34 0.53 -13.75
N ARG A 88 8.16 1.47 -14.21
CA ARG A 88 8.18 2.85 -13.72
C ARG A 88 8.23 3.82 -14.88
N LEU A 89 7.34 4.80 -14.89
CA LEU A 89 7.43 5.98 -15.75
C LEU A 89 8.07 7.11 -14.95
N ALA A 90 9.13 7.71 -15.49
CA ALA A 90 9.89 8.74 -14.80
C ALA A 90 10.06 9.95 -15.71
N VAL A 91 9.63 11.11 -15.24
CA VAL A 91 9.84 12.37 -15.95
C VAL A 91 11.33 12.74 -15.88
N ASN A 92 11.91 13.09 -17.03
CA ASN A 92 13.30 13.51 -17.12
C ASN A 92 13.40 14.99 -17.49
N SER A 93 13.10 15.86 -16.53
CA SER A 93 13.19 17.31 -16.71
C SER A 93 14.64 17.83 -16.79
N GLN A 94 15.64 16.97 -16.60
CA GLN A 94 17.06 17.33 -16.74
C GLN A 94 17.60 17.07 -18.15
N ALA A 95 16.83 16.39 -19.01
CA ALA A 95 17.18 16.21 -20.42
C ALA A 95 17.20 17.55 -21.19
N THR A 96 17.87 17.56 -22.35
CA THR A 96 17.88 18.71 -23.28
C THR A 96 17.35 18.27 -24.66
N PRO A 97 16.17 18.73 -25.11
CA PRO A 97 15.19 19.55 -24.36
C PRO A 97 14.59 18.78 -23.17
N ALA A 98 14.03 19.51 -22.20
CA ALA A 98 13.40 18.91 -21.02
C ALA A 98 12.25 17.98 -21.44
N GLN A 99 12.28 16.74 -20.94
CA GLN A 99 11.22 15.77 -21.17
C GLN A 99 10.28 15.78 -19.98
N LEU A 100 9.16 16.50 -20.13
CA LEU A 100 8.12 16.63 -19.10
C LEU A 100 7.07 15.51 -19.14
N GLU A 101 7.25 14.53 -20.03
CA GLU A 101 6.37 13.37 -20.12
C GLU A 101 7.17 12.08 -20.21
N SER A 102 6.60 11.02 -19.66
CA SER A 102 7.04 9.63 -19.85
C SER A 102 5.82 8.78 -20.12
N ALA A 103 5.93 7.79 -21.00
CA ALA A 103 4.78 7.04 -21.45
C ALA A 103 5.09 5.57 -21.73
N ILE A 104 4.05 4.74 -21.67
CA ILE A 104 4.07 3.38 -22.21
C ILE A 104 2.88 3.17 -23.13
N THR A 105 3.16 2.73 -24.36
CA THR A 105 2.14 2.39 -25.35
C THR A 105 1.93 0.90 -25.37
N VAL A 106 0.67 0.48 -25.36
CA VAL A 106 0.29 -0.93 -25.46
C VAL A 106 0.50 -1.38 -26.92
N PRO A 107 1.34 -2.40 -27.18
CA PRO A 107 1.54 -2.92 -28.53
C PRO A 107 0.27 -3.52 -29.15
N GLN A 108 0.30 -3.74 -30.46
CA GLN A 108 -0.79 -4.45 -31.15
C GLN A 108 -1.04 -5.84 -30.56
N GLY A 109 -2.31 -6.23 -30.42
CA GLY A 109 -2.71 -7.48 -29.79
C GLY A 109 -2.42 -7.56 -28.28
N GLY A 110 -1.89 -6.49 -27.68
CA GLY A 110 -1.58 -6.39 -26.26
C GLY A 110 -2.71 -5.82 -25.42
N GLY A 111 -2.46 -5.73 -24.12
CA GLY A 111 -3.35 -5.11 -23.15
C GLY A 111 -2.66 -4.93 -21.82
N LEU A 112 -2.83 -3.76 -21.21
CA LEU A 112 -2.28 -3.43 -19.89
C LEU A 112 -3.44 -3.20 -18.91
N ALA A 113 -3.44 -3.93 -17.79
CA ALA A 113 -4.35 -3.71 -16.68
C ALA A 113 -3.52 -3.25 -15.47
N VAL A 114 -3.69 -2.00 -15.05
CA VAL A 114 -2.99 -1.43 -13.90
C VAL A 114 -3.88 -1.53 -12.67
N THR A 115 -3.38 -2.21 -11.63
CA THR A 115 -4.06 -2.38 -10.35
C THR A 115 -3.52 -1.45 -9.29
N ASP A 116 -2.22 -1.12 -9.36
CA ASP A 116 -1.56 -0.34 -8.32
C ASP A 116 -0.69 0.74 -8.95
N LEU A 117 -0.68 1.90 -8.31
CA LEU A 117 0.16 3.05 -8.66
C LEU A 117 0.83 3.56 -7.40
N VAL A 118 2.11 3.91 -7.49
CA VAL A 118 2.82 4.68 -6.46
C VAL A 118 3.45 5.87 -7.13
N PHE A 119 2.90 7.05 -6.88
CA PHE A 119 3.45 8.31 -7.35
C PHE A 119 4.57 8.78 -6.42
N GLU A 120 5.70 9.20 -6.99
CA GLU A 120 6.86 9.63 -6.22
C GLU A 120 7.28 11.05 -6.61
N ASN A 121 7.55 11.87 -5.60
CA ASN A 121 8.14 13.21 -5.71
C ASN A 121 9.26 13.38 -4.67
N PRO A 122 10.34 12.57 -4.75
CA PRO A 122 11.34 12.50 -3.68
C PRO A 122 12.15 13.79 -3.49
N THR A 123 12.26 14.61 -4.53
CA THR A 123 12.99 15.89 -4.51
C THR A 123 12.14 17.06 -4.01
N GLY A 124 10.84 16.84 -3.80
CA GLY A 124 9.92 17.88 -3.36
C GLY A 124 9.72 19.00 -4.37
N ASN A 125 9.70 18.68 -5.67
CA ASN A 125 9.33 19.64 -6.70
C ASN A 125 7.88 20.10 -6.54
N SER A 126 7.55 21.25 -7.13
CA SER A 126 6.20 21.85 -7.11
C SER A 126 5.60 21.86 -8.51
N GLY A 127 4.27 21.80 -8.59
CA GLY A 127 3.56 21.71 -9.87
C GLY A 127 2.46 20.67 -9.85
N THR A 128 1.99 20.30 -11.05
CA THR A 128 0.90 19.34 -11.23
C THR A 128 1.35 18.19 -12.10
N ILE A 129 1.03 16.96 -11.70
CA ILE A 129 1.17 15.79 -12.56
C ILE A 129 -0.19 15.28 -13.00
N TYR A 130 -0.21 14.72 -14.21
CA TYR A 130 -1.37 14.16 -14.85
C TYR A 130 -1.05 12.72 -15.25
N LEU A 131 -1.89 11.77 -14.84
CA LEU A 131 -1.93 10.46 -15.46
C LEU A 131 -2.97 10.50 -16.57
N VAL A 132 -2.55 10.29 -17.81
CA VAL A 132 -3.39 10.49 -19.00
C VAL A 132 -3.44 9.22 -19.82
N ARG A 133 -4.63 8.87 -20.31
CA ARG A 133 -4.82 7.89 -21.38
C ARG A 133 -4.92 8.62 -22.70
N ARG A 134 -4.05 8.25 -23.64
CA ARG A 134 -4.10 8.74 -25.02
C ARG A 134 -4.42 7.64 -26.00
N GLU A 135 -5.09 8.00 -27.08
CA GLU A 135 -5.38 7.12 -28.21
C GLU A 135 -5.44 8.00 -29.46
N THR A 136 -4.87 7.53 -30.58
CA THR A 136 -4.87 8.28 -31.83
C THR A 136 -6.29 8.65 -32.26
N ASN A 137 -6.49 9.88 -32.72
CA ASN A 137 -7.78 10.44 -33.15
C ASN A 137 -8.86 10.52 -32.05
N LYS A 138 -8.49 10.44 -30.77
CA LYS A 138 -9.40 10.69 -29.65
C LYS A 138 -8.85 11.80 -28.75
N PRO A 139 -9.74 12.54 -28.06
CA PRO A 139 -9.29 13.48 -27.06
C PRO A 139 -8.57 12.75 -25.92
N ASP A 140 -7.58 13.42 -25.32
CA ASP A 140 -6.89 12.93 -24.13
C ASP A 140 -7.89 12.71 -22.98
N GLN A 141 -7.78 11.55 -22.33
CA GLN A 141 -8.56 11.24 -21.13
C GLN A 141 -7.67 11.36 -19.90
N VAL A 142 -7.85 12.40 -19.11
CA VAL A 142 -7.17 12.56 -17.83
C VAL A 142 -7.78 11.57 -16.83
N LEU A 143 -6.94 10.68 -16.28
CA LEU A 143 -7.33 9.65 -15.31
C LEU A 143 -7.16 10.14 -13.87
N LEU A 144 -6.04 10.81 -13.59
CA LEU A 144 -5.72 11.38 -12.27
C LEU A 144 -5.01 12.73 -12.44
N VAL A 145 -5.26 13.64 -11.50
CA VAL A 145 -4.59 14.94 -11.38
C VAL A 145 -4.12 15.09 -9.93
N LEU A 146 -2.82 15.33 -9.74
CA LEU A 146 -2.23 15.46 -8.40
C LEU A 146 -1.32 16.68 -8.36
N ARG A 147 -1.39 17.42 -7.24
CA ARG A 147 -0.40 18.47 -6.93
C ARG A 147 0.82 17.83 -6.28
N LEU A 148 2.01 18.14 -6.78
CA LEU A 148 3.27 17.57 -6.31
C LEU A 148 3.58 17.90 -4.86
N GLU A 149 3.05 19.00 -4.35
CA GLU A 149 3.21 19.47 -2.98
C GLU A 149 2.46 18.62 -1.95
N ASN A 150 1.49 17.81 -2.42
CA ASN A 150 0.65 17.00 -1.54
C ASN A 150 1.27 15.66 -1.16
N PHE A 151 2.35 15.23 -1.83
CA PHE A 151 2.92 13.91 -1.60
C PHE A 151 4.45 13.85 -1.80
N ARG A 152 5.04 12.80 -1.25
CA ARG A 152 6.40 12.33 -1.58
C ARG A 152 6.34 10.91 -2.12
N ASP A 153 5.47 10.12 -1.53
CA ASP A 153 5.06 8.78 -1.90
C ASP A 153 3.54 8.70 -1.70
N LEU A 154 2.79 8.48 -2.77
CA LEU A 154 1.33 8.36 -2.73
C LEU A 154 0.90 7.11 -3.48
N ASP A 155 0.28 6.18 -2.77
CA ASP A 155 -0.20 4.93 -3.31
C ASP A 155 -1.70 4.96 -3.65
N PHE A 156 -2.05 4.30 -4.76
CA PHE A 156 -3.43 3.95 -5.10
C PHE A 156 -3.49 2.47 -5.43
N HIS A 157 -4.46 1.79 -4.83
CA HIS A 157 -4.73 0.37 -5.03
C HIS A 157 -6.17 0.20 -5.51
N PHE A 158 -6.36 -0.28 -6.74
CA PHE A 158 -7.66 -0.37 -7.38
C PHE A 158 -8.23 -1.77 -7.34
N VAL A 159 -9.47 -1.91 -6.86
CA VAL A 159 -10.25 -3.16 -7.02
C VAL A 159 -10.62 -3.38 -8.49
N THR A 160 -10.95 -2.30 -9.21
CA THR A 160 -11.25 -2.34 -10.65
C THR A 160 -10.09 -1.70 -11.41
N PRO A 161 -9.35 -2.47 -12.24
CA PRO A 161 -8.10 -1.98 -12.84
C PRO A 161 -8.33 -0.88 -13.88
N LEU A 162 -7.32 -0.02 -14.04
CA LEU A 162 -7.23 0.87 -15.20
C LEU A 162 -6.78 0.03 -16.40
N VAL A 163 -7.68 -0.19 -17.36
CA VAL A 163 -7.40 -1.00 -18.55
C VAL A 163 -7.02 -0.11 -19.73
N PHE A 164 -5.88 -0.41 -20.34
CA PHE A 164 -5.41 0.15 -21.60
C PHE A 164 -5.41 -0.95 -22.67
N LYS A 165 -6.10 -0.68 -23.77
CA LYS A 165 -6.18 -1.56 -24.94
C LYS A 165 -5.01 -1.30 -25.88
N GLU A 166 -4.84 -2.16 -26.88
CA GLU A 166 -3.87 -1.95 -27.95
C GLU A 166 -3.90 -0.52 -28.52
N SER A 167 -2.73 0.01 -28.86
CA SER A 167 -2.54 1.38 -29.36
C SER A 167 -2.92 2.51 -28.37
N GLN A 168 -3.43 2.19 -27.18
CA GLN A 168 -3.59 3.18 -26.13
C GLN A 168 -2.27 3.39 -25.38
N THR A 169 -2.06 4.61 -24.92
CA THR A 169 -0.86 5.02 -24.20
C THR A 169 -1.24 5.47 -22.79
N MET A 170 -0.52 4.97 -21.79
CA MET A 170 -0.51 5.54 -20.45
C MET A 170 0.64 6.54 -20.37
N THR A 171 0.33 7.81 -20.17
CA THR A 171 1.30 8.90 -20.06
C THR A 171 1.28 9.48 -18.65
N LEU A 172 2.45 9.61 -18.04
CA LEU A 172 2.69 10.53 -16.94
C LEU A 172 3.21 11.86 -17.51
N SER A 173 2.46 12.94 -17.31
CA SER A 173 2.83 14.29 -17.74
C SER A 173 3.02 15.19 -16.53
N CYS A 174 4.00 16.09 -16.58
CA CYS A 174 4.25 17.05 -15.52
C CYS A 174 4.22 18.50 -16.02
N SER A 175 3.57 19.36 -15.24
CA SER A 175 3.57 20.81 -15.39
C SER A 175 4.22 21.44 -14.16
N PRO A 176 5.51 21.83 -14.23
CA PRO A 176 6.22 22.46 -13.11
C PRO A 176 5.65 23.83 -12.75
N ASP A 177 5.67 24.18 -11.46
CA ASP A 177 5.26 25.50 -10.94
C ASP A 177 6.32 26.04 -9.96
N PRO A 178 7.01 27.17 -10.28
CA PRO A 178 6.83 28.00 -11.46
C PRO A 178 7.31 27.31 -12.75
N ALA A 179 6.79 27.77 -13.90
CA ALA A 179 7.17 27.24 -15.20
C ALA A 179 8.69 27.31 -15.42
N GLY A 180 9.26 26.25 -15.99
CA GLY A 180 10.70 26.11 -16.21
C GLY A 180 11.50 25.56 -15.02
N SER A 181 10.86 25.32 -13.87
CA SER A 181 11.46 24.58 -12.76
C SER A 181 11.59 23.07 -13.07
N LEU A 182 12.36 22.36 -12.25
CA LEU A 182 12.51 20.91 -12.36
C LEU A 182 11.22 20.19 -11.99
N CYS A 183 10.93 19.12 -12.71
CA CYS A 183 9.93 18.14 -12.32
C CYS A 183 10.45 16.74 -12.68
N ASN A 184 10.99 16.04 -11.70
CA ASN A 184 11.47 14.67 -11.85
C ASN A 184 10.58 13.63 -11.15
N ALA A 185 9.28 13.91 -11.12
CA ALA A 185 8.28 13.00 -10.58
C ALA A 185 8.20 11.70 -11.39
N SER A 186 7.71 10.65 -10.74
CA SER A 186 7.53 9.35 -11.35
C SER A 186 6.27 8.68 -10.86
N VAL A 187 5.89 7.62 -11.56
CA VAL A 187 4.90 6.67 -11.11
C VAL A 187 5.44 5.26 -11.33
N TYR A 188 5.57 4.51 -10.23
CA TYR A 188 5.65 3.06 -10.28
C TYR A 188 4.25 2.51 -10.50
N TYR A 189 4.11 1.48 -11.33
CA TYR A 189 2.84 0.82 -11.56
C TYR A 189 3.00 -0.68 -11.65
N SER A 190 1.99 -1.41 -11.18
CA SER A 190 1.90 -2.87 -11.29
C SER A 190 0.52 -3.35 -11.71
N GLY A 191 0.49 -4.59 -12.19
CA GLY A 191 -0.73 -5.29 -12.59
C GLY A 191 -0.41 -6.39 -13.59
N TYR A 192 -1.12 -6.41 -14.71
CA TYR A 192 -0.97 -7.43 -15.75
C TYR A 192 -0.70 -6.81 -17.11
N PHE A 193 0.23 -7.38 -17.88
CA PHE A 193 0.52 -6.94 -19.24
C PHE A 193 0.56 -8.12 -20.20
N LYS A 194 -0.38 -8.16 -21.14
CA LYS A 194 -0.35 -9.05 -22.29
C LYS A 194 0.48 -8.42 -23.40
N ASN A 195 1.49 -9.16 -23.89
CA ASN A 195 2.41 -8.74 -24.95
C ASN A 195 3.10 -7.39 -24.67
N PRO A 196 3.88 -7.28 -23.58
CA PRO A 196 4.62 -6.06 -23.26
C PRO A 196 5.66 -5.72 -24.36
N PRO A 197 6.07 -4.45 -24.49
CA PRO A 197 7.20 -4.07 -25.34
C PRO A 197 8.46 -4.87 -24.95
N SER A 198 9.30 -5.21 -25.92
CA SER A 198 10.62 -5.80 -25.64
C SER A 198 11.45 -4.80 -24.83
N SER A 199 11.91 -5.23 -23.65
CA SER A 199 12.83 -4.51 -22.76
C SER A 199 14.21 -4.31 -23.37
#